data_AF-A0A7V9ZA92-F1
#
_entry.id   AF-A0A7V9ZA92-F1
#
_cell.length_a   1.000
_cell.length_b   1.000
_cell.length_c   1.000
_cell.angle_alpha   90.00
_cell.angle_beta   90.00
_cell.angle_gamma   90.00
#
_symmetry.space_group_name_H-M   'P 1'
#
loop_
_entity.id
_entity.type
_entity.pdbx_description
1 polymer ?
#
loop_
_entity_poly.entity_id
_entity_poly.type
_entity_poly.pdbx_seq_one_letter_code
_entity_poly.pdbx_strand_id
1 'polypeptide(L)'
;MNIFQYQGQEEDHYTNILMNILSLNNCKLVKPFLTSLIPNEAQSFNYKGTYVSIRKKYRPQVEKENEFIIGIAPYKNAIYEKSTLEENLDSIPDAWICGANFNILFEFKIRGSLDEAQISAHKNLLSPYAKVIRLQWSDVTNALHNILTNESISDIENFLITNFLEVSKNFKQKRRSSGMPTQIISHKKKENEVYFIITGSRSLGVYTVDKVVNNEVERINSSLNGIQAARRWIAKYVIENKEKLPLNYQGEQTIISDYCVVPDRPEKKNQWNQWRLGSIFKI
;
A
#
# COMPACT_ATOMS: atom_id res chain seq x y z
N MET A 1 -6.55 -27.03 2.82
CA MET A 1 -5.74 -26.58 1.67
C MET A 1 -6.52 -25.44 1.01
N ASN A 2 -5.94 -24.24 0.94
CA ASN A 2 -6.64 -23.09 0.34
C ASN A 2 -6.42 -23.10 -1.17
N ILE A 3 -7.50 -23.24 -1.95
CA ILE A 3 -7.42 -23.37 -3.42
C ILE A 3 -7.01 -22.08 -4.14
N PHE A 4 -7.05 -20.94 -3.44
CA PHE A 4 -6.71 -19.64 -3.98
C PHE A 4 -5.31 -19.17 -3.59
N GLN A 5 -4.53 -20.00 -2.91
CA GLN A 5 -3.15 -19.63 -2.58
C GLN A 5 -2.31 -19.59 -3.86
N TYR A 6 -1.88 -18.39 -4.26
CA TYR A 6 -1.13 -18.15 -5.49
C TYR A 6 0.18 -17.42 -5.20
N GLN A 7 1.27 -17.79 -5.90
CA GLN A 7 2.62 -17.23 -5.70
C GLN A 7 3.07 -16.27 -6.82
N GLY A 8 2.20 -15.96 -7.79
CA GLY A 8 2.50 -15.09 -8.94
C GLY A 8 1.97 -13.66 -8.79
N GLN A 9 1.34 -13.13 -9.85
CA GLN A 9 0.64 -11.83 -9.84
C GLN A 9 -0.61 -11.89 -8.95
N GLU A 10 -0.40 -11.70 -7.65
CA GLU A 10 -1.43 -11.80 -6.62
C GLU A 10 -2.60 -10.82 -6.83
N GLU A 11 -2.38 -9.58 -7.30
CA GLU A 11 -3.45 -8.56 -7.43
C GLU A 11 -4.49 -8.96 -8.47
N ASP A 12 -4.07 -9.15 -9.72
CA ASP A 12 -4.94 -9.59 -10.81
C ASP A 12 -5.63 -10.93 -10.45
N HIS A 13 -4.91 -11.83 -9.79
CA HIS A 13 -5.46 -13.12 -9.39
C HIS A 13 -6.61 -12.99 -8.39
N TYR A 14 -6.45 -12.19 -7.33
CA TYR A 14 -7.48 -12.06 -6.29
C TYR A 14 -8.68 -11.23 -6.74
N THR A 15 -8.46 -10.23 -7.59
CA THR A 15 -9.58 -9.55 -8.26
C THR A 15 -10.36 -10.54 -9.12
N ASN A 16 -9.67 -11.33 -9.94
CA ASN A 16 -10.31 -12.34 -10.79
C ASN A 16 -11.14 -13.33 -9.96
N ILE A 17 -10.60 -13.82 -8.84
CA ILE A 17 -11.33 -14.74 -7.96
C ILE A 17 -12.60 -14.09 -7.42
N LEU A 18 -12.50 -12.89 -6.82
CA LEU A 18 -13.67 -12.21 -6.25
C LEU A 18 -14.74 -11.97 -7.32
N MET A 19 -14.35 -11.45 -8.48
CA MET A 19 -15.27 -11.19 -9.59
C MET A 19 -15.91 -12.47 -10.12
N ASN A 20 -15.15 -13.56 -10.23
CA ASN A 20 -15.70 -14.84 -10.64
C ASN A 20 -16.71 -15.38 -9.61
N ILE A 21 -16.40 -15.30 -8.30
CA ILE A 21 -17.36 -15.67 -7.23
C ILE A 21 -18.64 -14.87 -7.37
N LEU A 22 -18.54 -13.55 -7.55
CA LEU A 22 -19.71 -12.68 -7.70
C LEU A 22 -20.50 -12.97 -8.99
N SER A 23 -19.83 -13.40 -10.06
CA SER A 23 -20.46 -13.72 -11.35
C SER A 23 -21.22 -15.04 -11.39
N LEU A 24 -20.96 -15.95 -10.42
CA LEU A 24 -21.61 -17.26 -10.35
C LEU A 24 -23.13 -17.14 -10.33
N ASN A 25 -23.79 -18.18 -10.85
CA ASN A 25 -25.25 -18.32 -10.82
C ASN A 25 -25.98 -17.07 -11.33
N ASN A 26 -25.53 -16.53 -12.48
CA ASN A 26 -26.08 -15.32 -13.10
C ASN A 26 -25.98 -14.09 -12.19
N CYS A 27 -24.81 -13.89 -11.57
CA CYS A 27 -24.53 -12.74 -10.72
C CYS A 27 -25.45 -12.61 -9.49
N LYS A 28 -26.01 -13.72 -8.99
CA LYS A 28 -26.95 -13.72 -7.85
C LYS A 28 -26.37 -13.02 -6.62
N LEU A 29 -25.07 -13.13 -6.40
CA LEU A 29 -24.37 -12.54 -5.25
C LEU A 29 -24.06 -11.05 -5.39
N VAL A 30 -24.17 -10.46 -6.59
CA VAL A 30 -23.83 -9.05 -6.81
C VAL A 30 -24.72 -8.11 -6.01
N LYS A 31 -26.03 -8.37 -5.99
CA LYS A 31 -26.98 -7.54 -5.23
C LYS A 31 -26.63 -7.52 -3.74
N PRO A 32 -26.61 -8.66 -3.02
CA PRO A 32 -26.31 -8.64 -1.59
C PRO A 32 -24.90 -8.12 -1.28
N PHE A 33 -23.93 -8.38 -2.18
CA PHE A 33 -22.59 -7.81 -2.07
C PHE A 33 -22.60 -6.28 -2.12
N LEU A 34 -23.17 -5.68 -3.17
CA LEU A 34 -23.19 -4.23 -3.35
C LEU A 34 -24.05 -3.52 -2.30
N THR A 35 -25.19 -4.09 -1.91
CA THR A 35 -26.02 -3.53 -0.83
C THR A 35 -25.32 -3.54 0.51
N SER A 36 -24.39 -4.47 0.74
CA SER A 36 -23.58 -4.45 1.96
C SER A 36 -22.34 -3.57 1.83
N LEU A 37 -21.74 -3.47 0.64
CA LEU A 37 -20.50 -2.73 0.40
C LEU A 37 -20.72 -1.21 0.34
N ILE A 38 -21.77 -0.77 -0.36
CA ILE A 38 -22.13 0.64 -0.60
C ILE A 38 -23.64 0.85 -0.39
N PRO A 39 -24.12 0.71 0.85
CA PRO A 39 -25.56 0.58 1.15
C PRO A 39 -26.39 1.79 0.73
N ASN A 40 -25.83 2.99 0.73
CA ASN A 40 -26.57 4.20 0.38
C ASN A 40 -26.76 4.30 -1.14
N GLU A 41 -25.71 4.05 -1.90
CA GLU A 41 -25.71 4.12 -3.36
C GLU A 41 -26.54 2.97 -3.95
N ALA A 42 -26.36 1.76 -3.41
CA ALA A 42 -27.00 0.54 -3.89
C ALA A 42 -28.54 0.55 -3.83
N GLN A 43 -29.14 1.42 -3.01
CA GLN A 43 -30.61 1.58 -2.94
C GLN A 43 -31.22 2.03 -4.29
N SER A 44 -30.44 2.76 -5.10
CA SER A 44 -30.88 3.27 -6.40
C SER A 44 -30.68 2.29 -7.56
N PHE A 45 -30.07 1.12 -7.30
CA PHE A 45 -29.63 0.22 -8.36
C PHE A 45 -30.72 -0.72 -8.83
N ASN A 46 -30.82 -0.86 -10.15
CA ASN A 46 -31.61 -1.86 -10.84
C ASN A 46 -30.69 -2.99 -11.33
N TYR A 47 -30.76 -4.12 -10.64
CA TYR A 47 -29.93 -5.30 -10.87
C TYR A 47 -30.40 -6.20 -12.02
N LYS A 48 -31.40 -5.79 -12.80
CA LYS A 48 -31.82 -6.57 -13.99
C LYS A 48 -30.68 -6.62 -15.01
N GLY A 49 -30.38 -7.81 -15.52
CA GLY A 49 -29.33 -8.01 -16.51
C GLY A 49 -27.92 -7.74 -15.97
N THR A 50 -27.71 -7.93 -14.66
CA THR A 50 -26.39 -7.76 -14.05
C THR A 50 -25.36 -8.68 -14.68
N TYR A 51 -24.17 -8.15 -14.97
CA TYR A 51 -23.02 -8.95 -15.35
C TYR A 51 -21.73 -8.34 -14.80
N VAL A 52 -20.70 -9.18 -14.73
CA VAL A 52 -19.36 -8.83 -14.30
C VAL A 52 -18.41 -8.96 -15.49
N SER A 53 -17.50 -8.00 -15.67
CA SER A 53 -16.45 -8.05 -16.69
C SER A 53 -15.11 -7.73 -16.05
N ILE A 54 -14.08 -8.47 -16.42
CA ILE A 54 -12.75 -8.34 -15.83
C ILE A 54 -11.79 -7.82 -16.90
N ARG A 55 -10.88 -6.90 -16.53
CA ARG A 55 -9.79 -6.38 -17.39
C ARG A 55 -10.27 -5.82 -18.73
N LYS A 56 -11.39 -5.10 -18.72
CA LYS A 56 -11.95 -4.44 -19.91
C LYS A 56 -11.68 -2.94 -19.84
N LYS A 57 -10.91 -2.43 -20.82
CA LYS A 57 -10.49 -1.02 -20.87
C LYS A 57 -11.66 -0.06 -20.95
N TYR A 58 -12.58 -0.31 -21.89
CA TYR A 58 -13.70 0.60 -22.14
C TYR A 58 -14.97 0.16 -21.43
N ARG A 59 -15.80 1.15 -21.07
CA ARG A 59 -17.12 0.94 -20.49
C ARG A 59 -17.89 -0.12 -21.27
N PRO A 60 -18.25 -1.25 -20.64
CA PRO A 60 -18.82 -2.36 -21.38
C PRO A 60 -20.30 -2.17 -21.75
N GLN A 61 -20.99 -1.23 -21.12
CA GLN A 61 -22.30 -0.73 -21.52
C GLN A 61 -22.25 0.77 -21.80
N VAL A 62 -23.31 1.28 -22.44
CA VAL A 62 -23.53 2.72 -22.60
C VAL A 62 -23.65 3.42 -21.24
N GLU A 63 -23.56 4.74 -21.27
CA GLU A 63 -23.75 5.59 -20.10
C GLU A 63 -25.05 5.31 -19.35
N LYS A 64 -24.95 5.35 -18.01
CA LYS A 64 -26.05 5.07 -17.09
C LYS A 64 -26.19 6.21 -16.08
N GLU A 65 -27.34 6.25 -15.42
CA GLU A 65 -27.65 7.20 -14.36
C GLU A 65 -26.68 7.07 -13.18
N ASN A 66 -26.35 5.83 -12.81
CA ASN A 66 -25.54 5.52 -11.64
C ASN A 66 -24.14 5.06 -12.05
N GLU A 67 -23.16 5.97 -12.01
CA GLU A 67 -21.78 5.65 -12.39
C GLU A 67 -20.78 5.90 -11.26
N PHE A 68 -20.01 4.86 -10.97
CA PHE A 68 -19.13 4.83 -9.82
C PHE A 68 -17.76 4.24 -10.15
N ILE A 69 -16.73 4.79 -9.51
CA ILE A 69 -15.42 4.15 -9.37
C ILE A 69 -15.31 3.72 -7.91
N ILE A 70 -15.14 2.43 -7.67
CA ILE A 70 -14.85 1.86 -6.36
C ILE A 70 -13.38 1.46 -6.31
N GLY A 71 -12.60 2.23 -5.57
CA GLY A 71 -11.21 1.91 -5.27
C GLY A 71 -11.11 1.15 -3.95
N ILE A 72 -10.52 -0.04 -3.94
CA ILE A 72 -10.33 -0.87 -2.74
C ILE A 72 -8.83 -1.07 -2.50
N ALA A 73 -8.34 -0.62 -1.34
CA ALA A 73 -6.94 -0.76 -0.96
C ALA A 73 -6.76 -0.94 0.57
N PRO A 74 -5.65 -1.52 1.05
CA PRO A 74 -5.35 -1.58 2.48
C PRO A 74 -5.30 -0.21 3.17
N TYR A 75 -4.89 0.84 2.46
CA TYR A 75 -4.80 2.21 2.97
C TYR A 75 -5.87 3.12 2.33
N LYS A 76 -6.67 3.81 3.17
CA LYS A 76 -7.66 4.80 2.71
C LYS A 76 -7.03 6.04 2.07
N ASN A 77 -5.84 6.42 2.53
CA ASN A 77 -5.14 7.58 2.00
C ASN A 77 -4.47 7.20 0.68
N ALA A 78 -4.95 7.79 -0.42
CA ALA A 78 -4.31 7.68 -1.71
C ALA A 78 -2.96 8.42 -1.73
N ILE A 79 -2.04 7.97 -2.57
CA ILE A 79 -0.80 8.69 -2.79
C ILE A 79 -1.12 9.84 -3.75
N TYR A 80 -1.07 11.07 -3.25
CA TYR A 80 -1.09 12.26 -4.09
C TYR A 80 0.31 12.46 -4.68
N GLU A 81 0.65 11.73 -5.73
CA GLU A 81 1.71 12.21 -6.60
C GLU A 81 1.13 13.37 -7.41
N LYS A 82 1.44 14.61 -6.98
CA LYS A 82 1.31 15.79 -7.84
C LYS A 82 2.39 15.70 -8.93
N SER A 83 2.25 14.71 -9.81
CA SER A 83 2.90 14.74 -11.11
C SER A 83 2.14 15.79 -11.93
N THR A 84 2.83 16.87 -12.30
CA THR A 84 2.35 17.91 -13.23
C THR A 84 2.55 17.50 -14.69
N LEU A 85 3.00 16.26 -14.92
CA LEU A 85 3.07 15.68 -16.25
C LEU A 85 1.73 15.03 -16.53
N GLU A 86 1.05 15.47 -17.59
CA GLU A 86 -0.08 14.78 -18.19
C GLU A 86 0.37 13.37 -18.60
N GLU A 87 0.32 12.43 -17.67
CA GLU A 87 0.54 11.03 -17.99
C GLU A 87 -0.76 10.49 -18.58
N ASN A 88 -0.76 10.35 -19.91
CA ASN A 88 -1.62 9.43 -20.64
C ASN A 88 -1.37 8.00 -20.12
N LEU A 89 -1.85 7.70 -18.92
CA LEU A 89 -1.86 6.36 -18.39
C LEU A 89 -2.93 5.59 -19.14
N ASP A 90 -2.47 4.69 -20.01
CA ASP A 90 -3.28 3.68 -20.66
C ASP A 90 -3.71 2.62 -19.62
N SER A 91 -4.44 3.07 -18.60
CA SER A 91 -4.86 2.25 -17.47
C SER A 91 -6.10 1.43 -17.85
N ILE A 92 -6.07 0.14 -17.51
CA ILE A 92 -7.17 -0.77 -17.70
C ILE A 92 -7.77 -1.03 -16.32
N PRO A 93 -9.08 -0.79 -16.14
CA PRO A 93 -9.75 -1.14 -14.89
C PRO A 93 -9.62 -2.63 -14.57
N ASP A 94 -9.51 -2.95 -13.29
CA ASP A 94 -9.42 -4.35 -12.89
C ASP A 94 -10.73 -5.07 -13.17
N ALA A 95 -11.88 -4.44 -12.87
CA ALA A 95 -13.18 -5.03 -13.14
C ALA A 95 -14.30 -4.01 -13.33
N TRP A 96 -15.42 -4.51 -13.85
CA TRP A 96 -16.69 -3.83 -14.02
C TRP A 96 -17.81 -4.69 -13.45
N ILE A 97 -18.75 -4.06 -12.75
CA ILE A 97 -20.07 -4.62 -12.46
C ILE A 97 -21.10 -3.67 -13.05
N CYS A 98 -21.93 -4.17 -13.94
CA CYS A 98 -22.93 -3.38 -14.66
C CYS A 98 -24.32 -3.98 -14.45
N GLY A 99 -25.33 -3.12 -14.32
CA GLY A 99 -26.74 -3.49 -14.26
C GLY A 99 -27.58 -2.64 -15.21
N ALA A 100 -28.90 -2.66 -15.05
CA ALA A 100 -29.79 -1.96 -15.98
C ALA A 100 -29.58 -0.43 -15.98
N ASN A 101 -29.35 0.16 -14.81
CA ASN A 101 -29.19 1.61 -14.63
C ASN A 101 -27.87 2.01 -13.96
N PHE A 102 -26.89 1.11 -13.81
CA PHE A 102 -25.61 1.43 -13.18
C PHE A 102 -24.40 0.81 -13.89
N ASN A 103 -23.27 1.51 -13.86
CA ASN A 103 -21.94 1.01 -14.20
C ASN A 103 -21.00 1.28 -13.02
N ILE A 104 -20.36 0.23 -12.50
CA ILE A 104 -19.37 0.36 -11.43
C ILE A 104 -18.04 -0.18 -11.96
N LEU A 105 -17.04 0.69 -11.97
CA LEU A 105 -15.66 0.37 -12.24
C LEU A 105 -14.98 0.05 -10.91
N PHE A 106 -14.25 -1.05 -10.84
CA PHE A 106 -13.44 -1.41 -9.69
C PHE A 106 -11.95 -1.32 -9.98
N GLU A 107 -11.23 -0.76 -9.01
CA GLU A 107 -9.76 -0.72 -8.95
C GLU A 107 -9.32 -1.29 -7.60
N PHE A 108 -8.51 -2.35 -7.62
CA PHE A 108 -8.05 -3.05 -6.44
C PHE A 108 -6.55 -2.91 -6.27
N LYS A 109 -6.12 -2.68 -5.03
CA LYS A 109 -4.75 -2.92 -4.60
C LYS A 109 -4.78 -3.88 -3.44
N ILE A 110 -4.03 -4.97 -3.48
CA ILE A 110 -3.94 -5.91 -2.33
C ILE A 110 -2.86 -5.44 -1.35
N ARG A 111 -1.96 -4.56 -1.80
CA ARG A 111 -0.88 -3.94 -1.02
C ARG A 111 -0.79 -2.46 -1.39
N GLY A 112 -0.61 -1.59 -0.39
CA GLY A 112 -0.40 -0.16 -0.64
C GLY A 112 -1.70 0.65 -0.75
N SER A 113 -1.62 1.76 -1.46
CA SER A 113 -2.67 2.77 -1.62
C SER A 113 -3.12 2.84 -3.08
N LEU A 114 -4.31 3.38 -3.31
CA LEU A 114 -4.76 3.76 -4.65
C LEU A 114 -3.87 4.87 -5.22
N ASP A 115 -3.66 4.82 -6.54
CA ASP A 115 -3.00 5.85 -7.32
C ASP A 115 -4.05 6.83 -7.88
N GLU A 116 -3.94 8.11 -7.52
CA GLU A 116 -4.88 9.14 -7.98
C GLU A 116 -4.76 9.44 -9.47
N ALA A 117 -3.58 9.24 -10.09
CA ALA A 117 -3.42 9.37 -11.53
C ALA A 117 -4.23 8.28 -12.25
N GLN A 118 -4.15 7.04 -11.75
CA GLN A 118 -4.96 5.92 -12.22
C GLN A 118 -6.47 6.17 -12.07
N ILE A 119 -6.90 6.63 -10.89
CA ILE A 119 -8.32 6.98 -10.66
C ILE A 119 -8.78 8.11 -11.59
N SER A 120 -7.92 9.09 -11.86
CA SER A 120 -8.23 10.19 -12.79
C SER A 120 -8.35 9.70 -14.23
N ALA A 121 -7.48 8.79 -14.68
CA ALA A 121 -7.60 8.14 -15.98
C ALA A 121 -8.93 7.36 -16.10
N HIS A 122 -9.31 6.63 -15.05
CA HIS A 122 -10.57 5.88 -15.02
C HIS A 122 -11.82 6.75 -15.08
N LYS A 123 -11.78 7.97 -14.53
CA LYS A 123 -12.89 8.92 -14.65
C LYS A 123 -13.22 9.27 -16.10
N ASN A 124 -12.22 9.30 -16.97
CA ASN A 124 -12.43 9.58 -18.40
C ASN A 124 -13.18 8.44 -19.12
N LEU A 125 -13.28 7.26 -18.50
CA LEU A 125 -14.04 6.12 -19.03
C LEU A 125 -15.52 6.17 -18.64
N LEU A 126 -15.87 7.00 -17.66
CA LEU A 126 -17.21 7.18 -17.11
C LEU A 126 -17.75 8.58 -17.44
N SER A 127 -19.00 8.86 -17.07
CA SER A 127 -19.61 10.18 -17.20
C SER A 127 -18.85 11.20 -16.34
N PRO A 128 -18.92 12.50 -16.69
CA PRO A 128 -18.28 13.57 -15.89
C PRO A 128 -18.76 13.64 -14.43
N TYR A 129 -19.93 13.05 -14.14
CA TYR A 129 -20.55 13.04 -12.81
C TYR A 129 -20.26 11.77 -12.00
N ALA A 130 -19.43 10.87 -12.53
CA ALA A 130 -19.10 9.63 -11.87
C ALA A 130 -18.49 9.87 -10.48
N LYS A 131 -19.02 9.17 -9.48
CA LYS A 131 -18.60 9.31 -8.09
C LYS A 131 -17.46 8.34 -7.77
N VAL A 132 -16.49 8.78 -6.97
CA VAL A 132 -15.40 7.92 -6.49
C VAL A 132 -15.65 7.53 -5.04
N ILE A 133 -15.74 6.23 -4.78
CA ILE A 133 -15.87 5.66 -3.45
C ILE A 133 -14.57 4.93 -3.12
N ARG A 134 -13.96 5.26 -1.97
CA ARG A 134 -12.71 4.63 -1.51
C ARG A 134 -13.01 3.75 -0.31
N LEU A 135 -12.73 2.47 -0.45
CA LEU A 135 -13.00 1.43 0.53
C LEU A 135 -11.72 0.67 0.88
N GLN A 136 -11.79 -0.08 1.97
CA GLN A 136 -10.76 -1.00 2.41
C GLN A 136 -11.18 -2.44 2.17
N TRP A 137 -10.21 -3.35 2.18
CA TRP A 137 -10.49 -4.78 2.15
C TRP A 137 -11.38 -5.24 3.31
N SER A 138 -11.35 -4.56 4.46
CA SER A 138 -12.28 -4.81 5.56
C SER A 138 -13.75 -4.64 5.15
N ASP A 139 -14.05 -3.67 4.27
CA ASP A 139 -15.40 -3.41 3.80
C ASP A 139 -15.87 -4.56 2.89
N VAL A 140 -14.97 -5.06 2.03
CA VAL A 140 -15.21 -6.25 1.19
C VAL A 140 -15.41 -7.50 2.04
N THR A 141 -14.54 -7.75 3.03
CA THR A 141 -14.67 -8.92 3.89
C THR A 141 -15.96 -8.88 4.70
N ASN A 142 -16.37 -7.70 5.19
CA ASN A 142 -17.64 -7.54 5.90
C ASN A 142 -18.83 -7.80 4.98
N ALA A 143 -18.80 -7.31 3.74
CA ALA A 143 -19.85 -7.59 2.75
C ALA A 143 -19.97 -9.10 2.45
N LEU A 144 -18.85 -9.81 2.32
CA LEU A 144 -18.84 -11.25 2.12
C LEU A 144 -19.31 -12.03 3.36
N HIS A 145 -18.92 -11.61 4.57
CA HIS A 145 -19.44 -12.21 5.80
C HIS A 145 -20.95 -12.01 5.96
N ASN A 146 -21.48 -10.86 5.53
CA ASN A 146 -22.93 -10.62 5.53
C ASN A 146 -23.68 -11.54 4.57
N ILE A 147 -23.10 -11.85 3.40
CA ILE A 147 -23.66 -12.87 2.49
C ILE A 147 -23.69 -14.24 3.17
N LEU A 148 -22.57 -14.67 3.76
CA LEU A 148 -22.50 -15.96 4.46
C LEU A 148 -23.53 -16.10 5.59
N THR A 149 -23.87 -14.98 6.24
CA THR A 149 -24.72 -14.97 7.43
C THR A 149 -26.20 -14.82 7.08
N ASN A 150 -26.53 -13.99 6.08
CA ASN A 150 -27.91 -13.54 5.85
C ASN A 150 -28.52 -14.03 4.53
N GLU A 151 -27.71 -14.55 3.60
CA GLU A 151 -28.20 -14.98 2.29
C GLU A 151 -28.29 -16.50 2.19
N SER A 152 -29.32 -16.98 1.50
CA SER A 152 -29.40 -18.40 1.11
C SER A 152 -28.50 -18.65 -0.10
N ILE A 153 -27.33 -19.21 0.18
CA ILE A 153 -26.29 -19.55 -0.80
C ILE A 153 -26.07 -21.06 -0.86
N SER A 154 -25.55 -21.53 -1.99
CA SER A 154 -25.16 -22.92 -2.20
C SER A 154 -23.87 -23.28 -1.44
N ASP A 155 -23.64 -24.57 -1.22
CA ASP A 155 -22.40 -25.08 -0.60
C ASP A 155 -21.15 -24.65 -1.38
N ILE A 156 -21.26 -24.55 -2.71
CA ILE A 156 -20.17 -24.10 -3.58
C ILE A 156 -19.87 -22.62 -3.31
N GLU A 157 -20.89 -21.75 -3.31
CA GLU A 157 -20.71 -20.33 -3.02
C GLU A 157 -20.13 -20.12 -1.62
N ASN A 158 -20.66 -20.84 -0.61
CA ASN A 158 -20.15 -20.80 0.76
C ASN A 158 -18.67 -21.20 0.82
N PHE A 159 -18.30 -22.31 0.18
CA PHE A 159 -16.92 -22.78 0.13
C PHE A 159 -15.99 -21.77 -0.54
N LEU A 160 -16.39 -21.18 -1.67
CA LEU A 160 -15.56 -20.21 -2.41
C LEU A 160 -15.40 -18.91 -1.62
N ILE A 161 -16.48 -18.36 -1.05
CA ILE A 161 -16.40 -17.16 -0.22
C ILE A 161 -15.49 -17.40 0.99
N THR A 162 -15.64 -18.56 1.66
CA THR A 162 -14.82 -18.91 2.82
C THR A 162 -13.33 -19.02 2.45
N ASN A 163 -12.99 -19.66 1.33
CA ASN A 163 -11.59 -19.73 0.87
C ASN A 163 -11.03 -18.35 0.51
N PHE A 164 -11.83 -17.49 -0.12
CA PHE A 164 -11.42 -16.13 -0.44
C PHE A 164 -11.16 -15.31 0.82
N LEU A 165 -12.05 -15.37 1.80
CA LEU A 165 -11.89 -14.72 3.10
C LEU A 165 -10.61 -15.18 3.80
N GLU A 166 -10.28 -16.47 3.75
CA GLU A 166 -9.06 -17.01 4.34
C GLU A 166 -7.80 -16.44 3.66
N VAL A 167 -7.78 -16.34 2.33
CA VAL A 167 -6.65 -15.71 1.63
C VAL A 167 -6.57 -14.22 1.92
N SER A 168 -7.71 -13.54 2.03
CA SER A 168 -7.77 -12.08 2.21
C SER A 168 -7.09 -11.61 3.50
N LYS A 169 -6.93 -12.50 4.50
CA LYS A 169 -6.13 -12.25 5.72
C LYS A 169 -4.66 -11.91 5.41
N ASN A 170 -4.18 -12.30 4.23
CA ASN A 170 -2.84 -12.00 3.74
C ASN A 170 -2.76 -10.65 3.00
N PHE A 171 -3.89 -10.00 2.72
CA PHE A 171 -3.95 -8.66 2.12
C PHE A 171 -3.55 -7.64 3.17
N LYS A 172 -2.27 -7.64 3.46
CA LYS A 172 -1.69 -6.77 4.46
C LYS A 172 -1.37 -5.47 3.76
N GLN A 173 -1.61 -4.40 4.50
CA GLN A 173 -0.75 -3.25 4.44
C GLN A 173 0.69 -3.75 4.30
N LYS A 174 1.36 -3.46 3.17
CA LYS A 174 2.82 -3.55 3.13
C LYS A 174 3.24 -2.88 4.43
N ARG A 175 3.93 -3.59 5.34
CA ARG A 175 4.56 -2.93 6.49
C ARG A 175 5.19 -1.69 5.89
N ARG A 176 4.82 -0.48 6.35
CA ARG A 176 5.54 0.75 5.99
C ARG A 176 7.00 0.33 5.97
N SER A 177 7.65 0.51 4.83
CA SER A 177 8.95 -0.07 4.47
C SER A 177 10.05 0.39 5.42
N SER A 178 9.96 0.09 6.71
CA SER A 178 10.76 0.65 7.79
C SER A 178 10.85 2.21 7.82
N GLY A 179 10.38 2.96 6.82
CA GLY A 179 10.85 4.34 6.62
C GLY A 179 12.31 4.38 6.17
N MET A 180 12.79 3.34 5.49
CA MET A 180 14.11 3.38 4.85
C MET A 180 14.07 4.41 3.71
N PRO A 181 15.03 5.34 3.61
CA PRO A 181 15.43 5.96 2.35
C PRO A 181 15.47 4.89 1.27
N THR A 182 14.86 5.12 0.12
CA THR A 182 14.69 4.10 -0.94
C THR A 182 16.00 3.51 -1.45
N GLN A 183 17.16 4.09 -1.16
CA GLN A 183 18.46 3.53 -1.50
C GLN A 183 19.48 3.89 -0.42
N ILE A 184 20.14 2.87 0.16
CA ILE A 184 21.51 3.06 0.60
C ILE A 184 22.26 3.47 -0.66
N ILE A 185 22.65 4.75 -0.76
CA ILE A 185 23.24 5.30 -1.98
C ILE A 185 24.66 4.75 -2.20
N SER A 186 25.29 4.24 -1.14
CA SER A 186 26.57 3.54 -1.20
C SER A 186 26.86 2.78 0.09
N HIS A 187 27.66 1.72 -0.02
CA HIS A 187 28.25 1.00 1.11
C HIS A 187 29.73 1.37 1.34
N LYS A 188 30.15 2.54 0.86
CA LYS A 188 31.53 3.00 0.98
C LYS A 188 31.85 3.35 2.44
N LYS A 189 33.00 2.85 2.89
CA LYS A 189 33.59 3.24 4.18
C LYS A 189 33.90 4.75 4.18
N LYS A 190 33.51 5.42 5.26
CA LYS A 190 33.71 6.86 5.47
C LYS A 190 34.30 7.14 6.86
N GLU A 191 35.28 6.32 7.25
CA GLU A 191 35.95 6.37 8.56
C GLU A 191 36.66 7.71 8.82
N ASN A 192 37.06 8.42 7.76
CA ASN A 192 37.73 9.72 7.84
C ASN A 192 36.77 10.92 7.79
N GLU A 193 35.46 10.69 7.71
CA GLU A 193 34.43 11.74 7.71
C GLU A 193 33.59 11.63 8.99
N VAL A 194 32.70 12.58 9.24
CA VAL A 194 31.72 12.38 10.31
C VAL A 194 30.76 11.24 9.94
N TYR A 195 30.61 10.27 10.85
CA TYR A 195 29.67 9.18 10.70
C TYR A 195 29.04 8.82 12.04
N PHE A 196 27.96 8.04 11.98
CA PHE A 196 27.24 7.58 13.15
C PHE A 196 27.32 6.06 13.27
N ILE A 197 27.61 5.53 14.46
CA ILE A 197 27.51 4.09 14.71
C ILE A 197 26.13 3.83 15.29
N ILE A 198 25.38 2.91 14.67
CA ILE A 198 24.11 2.45 15.20
C ILE A 198 24.29 1.02 15.68
N THR A 199 24.22 0.82 17.00
CA THR A 199 24.36 -0.50 17.61
C THR A 199 23.01 -1.01 18.08
N GLY A 200 22.59 -2.18 17.62
CA GLY A 200 21.36 -2.80 18.09
C GLY A 200 20.91 -3.99 17.26
N SER A 201 19.95 -4.73 17.78
CA SER A 201 19.36 -5.87 17.07
C SER A 201 17.86 -5.98 17.34
N ARG A 202 17.16 -6.70 16.47
CA ARG A 202 15.73 -6.97 16.66
C ARG A 202 15.45 -7.80 17.91
N SER A 203 16.37 -8.69 18.31
CA SER A 203 16.23 -9.51 19.51
C SER A 203 16.42 -8.70 20.79
N LEU A 204 17.30 -7.69 20.78
CA LEU A 204 17.59 -6.85 21.94
C LEU A 204 16.57 -5.71 22.14
N GLY A 205 15.88 -5.28 21.07
CA GLY A 205 14.83 -4.25 21.14
C GLY A 205 15.34 -2.82 21.33
N VAL A 206 16.53 -2.63 21.88
CA VAL A 206 17.17 -1.32 22.14
C VAL A 206 18.28 -1.05 21.13
N TYR A 207 18.32 0.18 20.62
CA TYR A 207 19.35 0.70 19.72
C TYR A 207 20.03 1.91 20.34
N THR A 208 21.35 1.99 20.16
CA THR A 208 22.17 3.12 20.58
C THR A 208 22.75 3.82 19.35
N VAL A 209 23.07 5.10 19.49
CA VAL A 209 23.73 5.90 18.47
C VAL A 209 24.95 6.55 19.06
N ASP A 210 26.10 6.33 18.44
CA ASP A 210 27.35 7.01 18.72
C ASP A 210 27.70 7.92 17.54
N LYS A 211 28.17 9.14 17.81
CA LYS A 211 28.77 10.04 16.83
C LYS A 211 30.26 9.76 16.77
N VAL A 212 30.84 9.73 15.56
CA VAL A 212 32.28 9.68 15.37
C VAL A 212 32.76 10.90 14.59
N VAL A 213 33.68 11.66 15.18
CA VAL A 213 34.34 12.82 14.56
C VAL A 213 35.81 12.76 14.92
N ASN A 214 36.72 12.83 13.94
CA ASN A 214 38.17 12.80 14.18
C ASN A 214 38.63 11.62 15.07
N ASN A 215 38.04 10.43 14.88
CA ASN A 215 38.24 9.21 15.68
C ASN A 215 37.76 9.28 17.14
N GLU A 216 37.15 10.38 17.58
CA GLU A 216 36.50 10.45 18.87
C GLU A 216 35.08 9.92 18.78
N VAL A 217 34.73 9.00 19.68
CA VAL A 217 33.41 8.36 19.74
C VAL A 217 32.63 8.94 20.93
N GLU A 218 31.47 9.52 20.64
CA GLU A 218 30.56 10.09 21.65
C GLU A 218 29.19 9.41 21.57
N ARG A 219 28.73 8.83 22.69
CA ARG A 219 27.37 8.30 22.81
C ARG A 219 26.36 9.44 22.85
N ILE A 220 25.55 9.57 21.81
CA ILE A 220 24.56 10.64 21.68
C ILE A 220 23.12 10.16 21.93
N ASN A 221 22.86 8.84 21.89
CA ASN A 221 21.58 8.26 22.30
C ASN A 221 21.72 6.78 22.72
N SER A 222 20.99 6.34 23.75
CA SER A 222 21.06 4.97 24.28
C SER A 222 19.74 4.17 24.29
N SER A 223 18.62 4.75 23.84
CA SER A 223 17.28 4.19 24.07
C SER A 223 16.33 4.31 22.88
N LEU A 224 16.76 3.86 21.70
CA LEU A 224 15.96 3.95 20.48
C LEU A 224 15.29 2.62 20.11
N ASN A 225 14.03 2.72 19.68
CA ASN A 225 13.20 1.57 19.32
C ASN A 225 13.37 1.19 17.84
N GLY A 226 14.59 0.80 17.46
CA GLY A 226 14.91 0.29 16.12
C GLY A 226 15.84 1.19 15.31
N ILE A 227 16.45 0.59 14.29
CA ILE A 227 17.36 1.24 13.32
C ILE A 227 16.77 2.51 12.68
N GLN A 228 15.46 2.56 12.52
CA GLN A 228 14.76 3.68 11.89
C GLN A 228 14.42 4.80 12.85
N ALA A 229 14.17 4.47 14.12
CA ALA A 229 14.11 5.47 15.17
C ALA A 229 15.50 6.13 15.31
N ALA A 230 16.57 5.34 15.24
CA ALA A 230 17.94 5.83 15.26
C ALA A 230 18.26 6.78 14.10
N ARG A 231 17.98 6.41 12.84
CA ARG A 231 18.22 7.30 11.70
C ARG A 231 17.39 8.58 11.71
N ARG A 232 16.11 8.52 12.12
CA ARG A 232 15.28 9.72 12.34
C ARG A 232 15.87 10.64 13.40
N TRP A 233 16.32 10.05 14.49
CA TRP A 233 16.95 10.78 15.56
C TRP A 233 18.27 11.42 15.08
N ILE A 234 19.10 10.70 14.31
CA ILE A 234 20.32 11.25 13.67
C ILE A 234 19.97 12.41 12.74
N ALA A 235 18.95 12.29 11.90
CA ALA A 235 18.52 13.36 11.01
C ALA A 235 18.17 14.63 11.79
N LYS A 236 17.36 14.49 12.86
CA LYS A 236 17.02 15.60 13.75
C LYS A 236 18.28 16.20 14.41
N TYR A 237 19.15 15.35 14.94
CA TYR A 237 20.41 15.77 15.57
C TYR A 237 21.29 16.55 14.59
N VAL A 238 21.42 16.11 13.34
CA VAL A 238 22.20 16.80 12.30
C VAL A 238 21.59 18.16 11.97
N ILE A 239 20.26 18.26 11.84
CA ILE A 239 19.58 19.54 11.57
C ILE A 239 19.83 20.54 12.71
N GLU A 240 19.73 20.07 13.96
CA GLU A 240 19.90 20.89 15.17
C GLU A 240 21.34 21.29 15.42
N ASN A 241 22.32 20.50 14.95
CA ASN A 241 23.74 20.67 15.23
C ASN A 241 24.58 20.94 13.98
N LYS A 242 23.97 21.27 12.84
CA LYS A 242 24.65 21.44 11.54
C LYS A 242 25.85 22.39 11.57
N GLU A 243 25.80 23.45 12.37
CA GLU A 243 26.89 24.43 12.52
C GLU A 243 28.10 23.88 13.28
N LYS A 244 27.91 22.83 14.09
CA LYS A 244 28.95 22.22 14.94
C LYS A 244 29.52 20.94 14.36
N LEU A 245 28.87 20.37 13.35
CA LEU A 245 29.28 19.12 12.74
C LEU A 245 30.18 19.42 11.54
N PRO A 246 31.33 18.73 11.38
CA PRO A 246 32.19 18.89 10.23
C PRO A 246 31.62 18.13 9.02
N LEU A 247 30.43 18.53 8.58
CA LEU A 247 29.73 18.02 7.39
C LEU A 247 29.35 19.17 6.46
N ASN A 248 29.34 18.88 5.16
CA ASN A 248 28.83 19.82 4.16
C ASN A 248 27.29 19.77 4.14
N TYR A 249 26.65 20.67 4.88
CA TYR A 249 25.20 20.73 4.96
C TYR A 249 24.59 21.37 3.71
N GLN A 250 23.82 20.60 2.95
CA GLN A 250 23.13 21.02 1.72
C GLN A 250 21.62 20.77 1.84
N GLY A 251 21.04 21.08 3.01
CA GLY A 251 19.64 20.83 3.30
C GLY A 251 19.28 19.35 3.09
N GLU A 252 18.21 19.11 2.35
CA GLU A 252 17.72 17.77 2.02
C GLU A 252 18.72 16.91 1.21
N GLN A 253 19.70 17.51 0.52
CA GLN A 253 20.69 16.76 -0.25
C GLN A 253 21.89 16.29 0.58
N THR A 254 22.00 16.72 1.85
CA THR A 254 23.09 16.33 2.75
C THR A 254 23.19 14.80 2.88
N ILE A 255 24.36 14.23 2.62
CA ILE A 255 24.63 12.79 2.76
C ILE A 255 25.07 12.50 4.19
N ILE A 256 24.43 11.52 4.82
CA ILE A 256 24.74 11.00 6.16
C ILE A 256 25.31 9.59 6.02
N SER A 257 26.42 9.34 6.71
CA SER A 257 27.06 8.03 6.78
C SER A 257 26.75 7.36 8.13
N ASP A 258 26.32 6.09 8.10
CA ASP A 258 26.20 5.26 9.29
C ASP A 258 26.92 3.92 9.17
N TYR A 259 27.40 3.42 10.31
CA TYR A 259 27.94 2.07 10.47
C TYR A 259 27.03 1.26 11.39
N CYS A 260 26.36 0.27 10.84
CA CYS A 260 25.44 -0.60 11.56
C CYS A 260 26.19 -1.75 12.23
N VAL A 261 26.12 -1.81 13.56
CA VAL A 261 26.69 -2.88 14.38
C VAL A 261 25.55 -3.72 14.93
N VAL A 262 25.57 -5.02 14.63
CA VAL A 262 24.61 -5.98 15.21
C VAL A 262 25.31 -6.73 16.34
N PRO A 263 24.88 -6.55 17.60
CA PRO A 263 25.41 -7.33 18.72
C PRO A 263 25.32 -8.84 18.44
N ASP A 264 26.29 -9.58 18.98
CA ASP A 264 26.37 -11.05 18.87
C ASP A 264 26.60 -11.59 17.46
N ARG A 265 27.00 -10.74 16.50
CA ARG A 265 27.40 -11.16 15.16
C ARG A 265 28.89 -10.86 14.89
N PRO A 266 29.55 -11.68 14.06
CA PRO A 266 30.90 -11.39 13.60
C PRO A 266 30.99 -10.03 12.92
N GLU A 267 32.06 -9.28 13.18
CA GLU A 267 32.27 -7.91 12.68
C GLU A 267 32.13 -7.80 11.16
N LYS A 268 32.52 -8.84 10.41
CA LYS A 268 32.34 -8.93 8.95
C LYS A 268 30.89 -8.81 8.46
N LYS A 269 29.90 -8.92 9.37
CA LYS A 269 28.46 -8.74 9.06
C LYS A 269 27.96 -7.32 9.34
N ASN A 270 28.78 -6.45 9.92
CA ASN A 270 28.47 -5.04 10.09
C ASN A 270 28.55 -4.33 8.73
N GLN A 271 27.80 -3.24 8.58
CA GLN A 271 27.59 -2.62 7.28
C GLN A 271 27.72 -1.10 7.34
N TRP A 272 28.47 -0.55 6.39
CA TRP A 272 28.47 0.87 6.08
C TRP A 272 27.29 1.21 5.18
N ASN A 273 26.63 2.32 5.49
CA ASN A 273 25.49 2.85 4.74
C ASN A 273 25.62 4.35 4.55
N GLN A 274 25.11 4.84 3.43
CA GLN A 274 24.96 6.26 3.15
C GLN A 274 23.51 6.54 2.72
N TRP A 275 22.96 7.66 3.16
CA TRP A 275 21.59 8.10 2.83
C TRP A 275 21.50 9.64 2.86
N ARG A 276 20.50 10.24 2.20
CA ARG A 276 20.32 11.70 2.21
C ARG A 276 19.33 12.14 3.29
N LEU A 277 19.56 13.33 3.85
CA LEU A 277 18.72 13.91 4.89
C LEU A 277 17.27 14.12 4.43
N GLY A 278 17.05 14.47 3.16
CA GLY A 278 15.72 14.66 2.57
C GLY A 278 15.02 13.37 2.16
N SER A 279 15.66 12.20 2.34
CA SER A 279 15.10 10.90 1.93
C SER A 279 14.00 10.38 2.86
N ILE A 280 13.00 11.24 3.16
CA ILE A 280 11.79 11.02 3.96
C ILE A 280 12.01 11.25 5.46
N PHE A 281 12.03 12.53 5.85
CA PHE A 281 11.67 12.95 7.22
C PHE A 281 10.75 14.17 7.17
N LYS A 282 9.50 13.99 6.75
CA LYS A 282 8.44 14.83 7.34
C LYS A 282 8.38 14.45 8.82
N ILE A 283 8.84 15.36 9.68
CA ILE A 283 8.60 15.32 11.13
C ILE A 283 7.10 15.24 11.37
#